data_AF-A0A8R2H952-F1
#
_entry.id   AF-A0A8R2H952-F1
#
_cell.length_a   1.000
_cell.length_b   1.000
_cell.length_c   1.000
_cell.angle_alpha   90.00
_cell.angle_beta   90.00
_cell.angle_gamma   90.00
#
_symmetry.space_group_name_H-M   'P 1'
#
loop_
_entity.id
_entity.type
_entity.pdbx_description
1 polymer ?
#
loop_
_entity_poly.entity_id
_entity_poly.type
_entity_poly.pdbx_seq_one_letter_code
_entity_poly.pdbx_strand_id
1 'polypeptide(L)'
;MASGLSRIWMRTGMLMISALVVLQLTACGDKEGDQRKAFTDFLQNTAMRSGEHLPSLSENQKQTFGNYASDYAILYGFSQQANQAVEQGMRPVVDELAAIRVPQDYLTRRDSLRQ
;
A
#
# COMPACT_ATOMS: atom_id res chain seq x y z
N MET A 1 39.77 43.43 26.72
CA MET A 1 40.08 42.02 26.36
C MET A 1 38.83 41.10 26.36
N ALA A 2 37.61 41.63 26.16
CA ALA A 2 36.38 40.84 26.29
C ALA A 2 35.78 40.32 24.95
N SER A 3 36.28 40.80 23.80
CA SER A 3 35.73 40.50 22.49
C SER A 3 36.15 39.14 21.89
N GLY A 4 37.28 38.57 22.34
CA GLY A 4 37.77 37.28 21.85
C GLY A 4 36.98 36.09 22.39
N LEU A 5 36.68 36.10 23.69
CA LEU A 5 35.89 35.07 24.37
C LEU A 5 34.43 35.00 23.87
N SER A 6 33.82 36.15 23.58
CA SER A 6 32.46 36.22 23.03
C SER A 6 32.36 35.60 21.63
N ARG A 7 33.33 35.85 20.74
CA ARG A 7 33.35 35.24 19.39
C ARG A 7 33.60 33.74 19.43
N ILE A 8 34.43 33.28 20.35
CA ILE A 8 34.69 31.85 20.54
C ILE A 8 33.41 31.18 21.06
N TRP A 9 32.79 31.73 22.12
CA TRP A 9 31.56 31.20 22.69
C TRP A 9 30.39 31.18 21.70
N MET A 10 30.28 32.20 20.84
CA MET A 10 29.28 32.28 19.78
C MET A 10 29.55 31.25 18.66
N ARG A 11 30.82 30.98 18.33
CA ARG A 11 31.20 29.94 17.36
C ARG A 11 30.94 28.53 17.90
N THR A 12 31.29 28.24 19.16
CA THR A 12 30.99 26.93 19.75
C THR A 12 29.49 26.72 19.93
N GLY A 13 28.75 27.77 20.32
CA GLY A 13 27.29 27.72 20.40
C GLY A 13 26.64 27.41 19.05
N MET A 14 27.10 28.02 17.96
CA MET A 14 26.60 27.76 16.62
C MET A 14 26.88 26.32 16.15
N LEU A 15 28.06 25.77 16.45
CA LEU A 15 28.39 24.39 16.15
C LEU A 15 27.53 23.39 16.94
N MET A 16 27.30 23.66 18.24
CA MET A 16 26.42 22.83 19.08
C MET A 16 24.97 22.84 18.58
N ILE A 17 24.45 24.00 18.19
CA ILE A 17 23.11 24.11 17.61
C ILE A 17 23.03 23.33 16.29
N SER A 18 24.04 23.46 15.41
CA SER A 18 24.06 22.72 14.15
C SER A 18 24.10 21.20 14.36
N ALA A 19 24.87 20.73 15.35
CA ALA A 19 24.93 19.31 15.71
C ALA A 19 23.58 18.80 16.25
N LEU A 20 22.90 19.60 17.09
CA LEU A 20 21.56 19.28 17.58
C LEU A 20 20.52 19.21 16.46
N VAL A 21 20.58 20.11 15.47
CA VAL A 21 19.66 20.06 14.31
C VAL A 21 19.86 18.79 13.49
N VAL A 22 21.10 18.37 13.24
CA VAL A 22 21.40 17.10 12.55
C VAL A 22 20.92 15.91 13.37
N LEU A 23 21.13 15.94 14.70
CA LEU A 23 20.64 14.90 15.61
C LEU A 23 19.12 14.79 15.62
N GLN A 24 18.39 15.92 15.58
CA GLN A 24 16.93 15.92 15.47
C GLN A 24 16.45 15.38 14.12
N LEU A 25 17.18 15.64 13.02
CA LEU A 25 16.88 15.05 11.72
C LEU A 25 17.08 13.53 11.73
N THR A 26 18.10 13.03 12.42
CA THR A 26 18.32 11.57 12.57
C THR A 26 17.39 10.93 13.60
N ALA A 27 16.98 11.65 14.64
CA ALA A 27 16.08 11.16 15.68
C ALA A 27 14.59 11.17 15.26
N CYS A 28 14.25 11.88 14.18
CA CYS A 28 12.91 11.83 13.57
C CYS A 28 12.68 10.54 12.73
N GLY A 29 13.67 9.64 12.63
CA GLY A 29 13.61 8.44 11.77
C GLY A 29 13.78 7.09 12.48
N ASP A 30 13.78 7.05 13.82
CA ASP A 30 14.27 5.87 14.56
C ASP A 30 13.38 4.62 14.45
N LYS A 31 12.10 4.74 14.10
CA LYS A 31 11.19 3.58 14.01
C LYS A 31 11.10 2.95 12.63
N GLU A 32 11.78 3.49 11.62
CA GLU A 32 11.68 2.99 10.24
C GLU A 32 12.21 1.55 10.10
N GLY A 33 13.28 1.21 10.82
CA GLY A 33 13.86 -0.14 10.78
C GLY A 33 12.89 -1.21 11.32
N ASP A 34 12.27 -0.94 12.46
CA ASP A 34 11.30 -1.85 13.09
C ASP A 34 9.98 -1.89 12.31
N GLN A 35 9.50 -0.75 11.79
CA GLN A 35 8.35 -0.68 10.90
C GLN A 35 8.56 -1.53 9.64
N ARG A 36 9.72 -1.38 8.99
CA ARG A 36 10.07 -2.11 7.77
C ARG A 36 10.17 -3.62 8.03
N LYS A 37 10.74 -4.01 9.18
CA LYS A 37 10.83 -5.41 9.58
C LYS A 37 9.45 -6.02 9.81
N ALA A 38 8.62 -5.38 10.63
CA ALA A 38 7.27 -5.85 10.93
C ALA A 38 6.39 -5.91 9.68
N PHE A 39 6.53 -4.95 8.76
CA PHE A 39 5.83 -4.95 7.48
C PHE A 39 6.29 -6.08 6.56
N THR A 40 7.60 -6.30 6.45
CA THR A 40 8.17 -7.40 5.64
C THR A 40 7.71 -8.76 6.17
N ASP A 41 7.74 -8.93 7.49
CA ASP A 41 7.27 -10.17 8.14
C ASP A 41 5.78 -10.41 7.87
N PHE A 42 4.96 -9.35 7.90
CA PHE A 42 3.55 -9.44 7.54
C PHE A 42 3.33 -9.82 6.07
N LEU A 43 4.09 -9.23 5.15
CA LEU A 43 3.98 -9.56 3.72
C LEU A 43 4.36 -11.02 3.45
N GLN A 44 5.44 -11.50 4.07
CA GLN A 44 5.91 -12.87 3.87
C GLN A 44 5.00 -13.91 4.53
N ASN A 45 4.50 -13.65 5.74
CA ASN A 45 3.71 -14.63 6.47
C ASN A 45 2.21 -14.58 6.17
N THR A 46 1.67 -13.39 5.89
CA THR A 46 0.24 -13.19 5.68
C THR A 46 -0.06 -12.95 4.21
N ALA A 47 0.50 -11.91 3.60
CA ALA A 47 0.13 -11.54 2.22
C ALA A 47 0.51 -12.60 1.18
N MET A 48 1.72 -13.19 1.25
CA MET A 48 2.14 -14.27 0.35
C MET A 48 1.31 -15.55 0.51
N ARG A 49 0.76 -15.82 1.71
CA ARG A 49 -0.11 -16.99 1.94
C ARG A 49 -1.54 -16.76 1.47
N SER A 50 -2.02 -15.52 1.49
CA SER A 50 -3.41 -15.23 1.14
C SER A 50 -3.70 -15.27 -0.37
N GLY A 51 -2.67 -15.33 -1.22
CA GLY A 51 -2.81 -15.61 -2.65
C GLY A 51 -3.69 -14.58 -3.38
N GLU A 52 -4.93 -14.97 -3.68
CA GLU A 52 -5.89 -14.19 -4.47
C GLU A 52 -6.54 -13.03 -3.70
N HIS A 53 -6.67 -13.17 -2.37
CA HIS A 53 -7.30 -12.14 -1.52
C HIS A 53 -6.27 -11.56 -0.57
N LEU A 54 -5.75 -10.37 -0.87
CA LEU A 54 -4.90 -9.67 0.09
C LEU A 54 -5.69 -9.40 1.39
N PRO A 55 -5.09 -9.60 2.58
CA PRO A 55 -5.72 -9.34 3.86
C PRO A 55 -5.69 -7.85 4.21
N SER A 56 -6.79 -7.31 4.76
CA SER A 56 -6.82 -5.91 5.22
C SER A 56 -5.94 -5.71 6.45
N LEU A 57 -5.25 -4.58 6.54
CA LEU A 57 -4.50 -4.20 7.74
C LEU A 57 -5.42 -3.84 8.90
N SER A 58 -5.17 -4.41 10.07
CA SER A 58 -5.80 -3.98 11.34
C SER A 58 -5.26 -2.63 11.82
N GLU A 59 -6.01 -1.91 12.65
CA GLU A 59 -5.59 -0.60 13.19
C GLU A 59 -4.25 -0.66 13.94
N ASN A 60 -4.02 -1.74 14.71
CA ASN A 60 -2.76 -1.97 15.41
C ASN A 60 -1.58 -2.15 14.42
N GLN A 61 -1.82 -2.83 13.30
CA GLN A 61 -0.80 -3.01 12.25
C GLN A 61 -0.53 -1.70 11.51
N LYS A 62 -1.56 -0.89 11.23
CA LYS A 62 -1.37 0.43 10.62
C LYS A 62 -0.50 1.33 11.49
N GLN A 63 -0.73 1.34 12.81
CA GLN A 63 0.12 2.06 13.76
C GLN A 63 1.54 1.50 13.82
N THR A 64 1.69 0.17 13.79
CA THR A 64 3.00 -0.49 13.85
C THR A 64 3.82 -0.32 12.58
N PHE A 65 3.18 -0.22 11.40
CA PHE A 65 3.86 -0.08 10.11
C PHE A 65 4.06 1.38 9.70
N GLY A 66 3.33 2.31 10.30
CA GLY A 66 3.48 3.75 10.01
C GLY A 66 3.23 4.05 8.53
N ASN A 67 4.21 4.66 7.87
CA ASN A 67 4.09 5.08 6.47
C ASN A 67 3.84 3.90 5.51
N TYR A 68 4.41 2.72 5.81
CA TYR A 68 4.23 1.51 4.98
C TYR A 68 2.78 1.02 4.95
N ALA A 69 1.97 1.34 5.97
CA ALA A 69 0.54 1.02 5.97
C ALA A 69 -0.23 1.76 4.88
N SER A 70 0.17 3.01 4.60
CA SER A 70 -0.44 3.84 3.55
C SER A 70 -0.12 3.29 2.16
N ASP A 71 1.14 2.89 1.93
CA ASP A 71 1.55 2.28 0.66
C ASP A 71 0.83 0.96 0.40
N TYR A 72 0.67 0.14 1.44
CA TYR A 72 -0.09 -1.10 1.35
C TYR A 72 -1.58 -0.87 1.06
N ALA A 73 -2.17 0.21 1.58
CA ALA A 73 -3.58 0.51 1.34
C ALA A 73 -3.86 0.79 -0.15
N ILE A 74 -2.91 1.39 -0.87
CA ILE A 74 -3.02 1.60 -2.33
C ILE A 74 -3.04 0.26 -3.06
N LEU A 75 -2.09 -0.63 -2.74
CA LEU A 75 -1.99 -1.95 -3.35
C LEU A 75 -3.22 -2.82 -3.06
N TYR A 76 -3.70 -2.77 -1.82
CA TYR A 76 -4.91 -3.45 -1.36
C TYR A 76 -6.16 -2.91 -2.06
N GLY A 77 -6.28 -1.60 -2.23
CA GLY A 77 -7.40 -0.98 -2.96
C GLY A 77 -7.44 -1.39 -4.42
N PHE A 78 -6.28 -1.44 -5.08
CA PHE A 78 -6.17 -1.94 -6.45
C PHE A 78 -6.55 -3.41 -6.56
N SER A 79 -6.05 -4.28 -5.67
CA SER A 79 -6.39 -5.71 -5.71
C SER A 79 -7.86 -5.97 -5.46
N GLN A 80 -8.50 -5.21 -4.56
CA GLN A 80 -9.96 -5.26 -4.35
C GLN A 80 -10.73 -4.87 -5.60
N GLN A 81 -10.36 -3.77 -6.25
CA GLN A 81 -11.02 -3.34 -7.50
C GLN A 81 -10.77 -4.32 -8.65
N ALA A 82 -9.56 -4.86 -8.76
CA ALA A 82 -9.24 -5.88 -9.77
C ALA A 82 -10.06 -7.16 -9.54
N ASN A 83 -10.12 -7.66 -8.30
CA ASN A 83 -10.92 -8.83 -7.96
C ASN A 83 -12.42 -8.57 -8.23
N GLN A 84 -12.93 -7.39 -7.85
CA GLN A 84 -14.31 -7.01 -8.17
C GLN A 84 -14.55 -6.91 -9.68
N ALA A 85 -13.63 -6.34 -10.45
CA ALA A 85 -13.76 -6.25 -11.90
C ALA A 85 -13.69 -7.63 -12.59
N VAL A 86 -12.89 -8.55 -12.06
CA VAL A 86 -12.85 -9.95 -12.53
C VAL A 86 -14.15 -10.67 -12.17
N GLU A 87 -14.63 -10.55 -10.93
CA GLU A 87 -15.91 -11.14 -10.51
C GLU A 87 -17.09 -10.57 -11.31
N GLN A 88 -17.13 -9.25 -11.48
CA GLN A 88 -18.19 -8.55 -12.24
C GLN A 88 -18.06 -8.73 -13.74
N GLY A 89 -16.85 -8.97 -14.27
CA GLY A 89 -16.60 -9.24 -15.69
C GLY A 89 -16.88 -10.69 -16.07
N MET A 90 -16.58 -11.65 -15.19
CA MET A 90 -16.81 -13.07 -15.45
C MET A 90 -18.25 -13.53 -15.18
N ARG A 91 -18.96 -12.98 -14.20
CA ARG A 91 -20.37 -13.36 -13.93
C ARG A 91 -21.33 -13.16 -15.11
N PRO A 92 -21.36 -12.02 -15.82
CA PRO A 92 -22.28 -11.82 -16.94
C PRO A 92 -21.91 -12.68 -18.15
N VAL A 93 -20.63 -12.93 -18.39
CA VAL A 93 -20.18 -13.79 -19.49
C VAL A 93 -20.48 -15.26 -19.20
N VAL A 94 -20.32 -15.72 -17.95
CA VAL A 94 -20.68 -17.09 -17.56
C VAL A 94 -22.20 -17.29 -17.51
N ASP A 95 -23.00 -16.30 -17.09
CA ASP A 95 -24.47 -16.37 -17.16
C ASP A 95 -24.98 -16.33 -18.60
N GLU A 96 -24.37 -15.53 -19.47
CA GLU A 96 -24.72 -15.46 -20.89
C GLU A 96 -24.29 -16.73 -21.65
N LEU A 97 -23.14 -17.33 -21.33
CA LEU A 97 -22.74 -18.65 -21.85
C LEU A 97 -23.54 -19.81 -21.23
N ALA A 98 -23.98 -19.72 -19.98
CA ALA A 98 -24.86 -20.71 -19.36
C ALA A 98 -26.28 -20.68 -19.95
N ALA A 99 -26.72 -19.53 -20.49
CA ALA A 99 -27.95 -19.40 -21.25
C ALA A 99 -27.88 -20.01 -22.66
N ILE A 100 -26.69 -20.20 -23.23
CA ILE A 100 -26.49 -20.90 -24.50
C ILE A 100 -26.10 -22.36 -24.22
N ARG A 101 -27.06 -23.16 -23.73
CA ARG A 101 -26.85 -24.61 -23.45
C ARG A 101 -27.47 -25.55 -24.47
N VAL A 102 -28.16 -25.06 -25.51
CA VAL A 102 -28.86 -25.92 -26.48
C VAL A 102 -28.59 -25.44 -27.91
N PRO A 103 -28.21 -26.34 -28.85
CA PRO A 103 -27.98 -25.98 -30.26
C PRO A 103 -29.17 -25.27 -30.95
N GLN A 104 -30.37 -25.36 -30.39
CA GLN A 104 -31.57 -24.69 -30.89
C GLN A 104 -31.53 -23.16 -30.78
N ASP A 105 -30.74 -22.58 -29.87
CA ASP A 105 -30.69 -21.11 -29.69
C ASP A 105 -29.90 -20.37 -30.78
N TYR A 106 -29.08 -21.09 -31.55
CA TYR A 106 -28.40 -20.52 -32.73
C TYR A 106 -29.39 -20.14 -33.83
N LEU A 107 -30.53 -20.84 -33.93
CA LEU A 107 -31.54 -20.56 -34.96
C LEU A 107 -32.41 -19.36 -34.57
N THR A 108 -32.71 -19.18 -33.28
CA THR A 108 -33.58 -18.10 -32.78
C THR A 108 -32.90 -16.73 -32.75
N ARG A 109 -31.57 -16.66 -32.54
CA ARG A 109 -30.81 -15.39 -32.51
C ARG A 109 -30.32 -14.89 -33.87
N ARG A 110 -30.53 -15.64 -34.95
CA ARG A 110 -30.10 -15.22 -36.29
C ARG A 110 -30.81 -13.94 -36.74
N ASP A 111 -32.08 -13.76 -36.37
CA ASP A 111 -32.85 -12.58 -36.77
C ASP A 111 -32.48 -11.34 -35.95
N SER A 112 -32.03 -11.49 -34.70
CA SER A 112 -31.57 -10.37 -33.86
C SER A 112 -30.20 -9.82 -34.27
N LEU A 113 -29.38 -10.57 -35.01
CA LEU A 113 -28.04 -10.15 -35.47
C LEU A 113 -28.06 -9.52 -36.88
N ARG A 114 -29.24 -9.38 -37.49
CA ARG A 114 -29.43 -8.83 -38.84
C ARG A 114 -29.91 -7.37 -38.86
N GLN A 115 -30.17 -6.78 -37.69
CA GLN A 115 -30.43 -5.34 -37.53
C GLN A 115 -29.17 -4.66 -36.98
#